data_AF-A0A2N1PWM1-F1
#
_entry.id   AF-A0A2N1PWM1-F1
#
_cell.length_a   1.000
_cell.length_b   1.000
_cell.length_c   1.000
_cell.angle_alpha   90.00
_cell.angle_beta   90.00
_cell.angle_gamma   90.00
#
_symmetry.space_group_name_H-M   'P 1'
#
loop_
_entity.id
_entity.type
_entity.pdbx_description
1 polymer ?
#
loop_
_entity_poly.entity_id
_entity_poly.type
_entity_poly.pdbx_seq_one_letter_code
_entity_poly.pdbx_strand_id
1 'polypeptide(L)'
;MYFNTTSYQQNENHTEFTIEGIFLYRSKQYDFIGQKKIDEDQEVLTFKTITNSSNYVESSFKTENDESKYYIKIVENGSIISQSTIKIEEDDGNKKIALKFLDGNNQGQYEFTYDQEDGKNILKIEYQTLIDNVEDSGKMKVEIKTDALTGFTIYQILVQPDDDDEYEYESDRRVDKDDERDDDDNHETDEEDHEDQEDEED
;
A
#
# COMPACT_ATOMS: atom_id res chain seq x y z
N MET A 1 -1.09 -2.48 22.78
CA MET A 1 -1.76 -3.76 22.52
C MET A 1 -1.35 -4.73 23.61
N TYR A 2 -2.30 -5.47 24.17
CA TYR A 2 -2.06 -6.51 25.17
C TYR A 2 -2.67 -7.81 24.68
N PHE A 3 -1.96 -8.92 24.72
CA PHE A 3 -2.47 -10.18 24.16
C PHE A 3 -1.87 -11.40 24.86
N ASN A 4 -2.58 -12.52 24.71
CA ASN A 4 -2.11 -13.84 25.07
C ASN A 4 -2.20 -14.74 23.84
N THR A 5 -1.25 -15.66 23.71
CA THR A 5 -1.38 -16.78 22.78
C THR A 5 -2.38 -17.79 23.35
N THR A 6 -3.46 -18.04 22.64
CA THR A 6 -4.54 -18.95 23.09
C THR A 6 -4.44 -20.32 22.43
N SER A 7 -3.78 -20.42 21.28
CA SER A 7 -3.52 -21.67 20.58
C SER A 7 -2.19 -21.60 19.84
N TYR A 8 -1.48 -22.73 19.82
CA TYR A 8 -0.25 -22.92 19.07
C TYR A 8 -0.15 -24.38 18.61
N GLN A 9 0.04 -24.58 17.31
CA GLN A 9 0.25 -25.89 16.68
C GLN A 9 1.41 -25.79 15.69
N GLN A 10 2.30 -26.77 15.70
CA GLN A 10 3.42 -26.85 14.77
C GLN A 10 3.71 -28.31 14.41
N ASN A 11 3.88 -28.57 13.11
CA ASN A 11 4.48 -29.79 12.57
C ASN A 11 5.40 -29.42 11.38
N GLU A 12 5.92 -30.40 10.65
CA GLU A 12 6.93 -30.18 9.59
C GLU A 12 6.50 -29.16 8.51
N ASN A 13 5.22 -29.17 8.12
CA ASN A 13 4.71 -28.35 7.01
C ASN A 13 3.58 -27.40 7.41
N HIS A 14 3.24 -27.34 8.71
CA HIS A 14 2.13 -26.55 9.21
C HIS A 14 2.52 -25.84 10.51
N THR A 15 2.27 -24.53 10.56
CA THR A 15 2.36 -23.73 11.78
C THR A 15 1.10 -22.88 11.90
N GLU A 16 0.41 -22.97 13.02
CA GLU A 16 -0.76 -22.15 13.31
C GLU A 16 -0.67 -21.59 14.73
N PHE A 17 -0.95 -20.29 14.88
CA PHE A 17 -1.14 -19.70 16.19
C PHE A 17 -2.28 -18.69 16.20
N THR A 18 -2.97 -18.63 17.33
CA THR A 18 -4.01 -17.65 17.61
C THR A 18 -3.60 -16.82 18.82
N ILE A 19 -3.72 -15.51 18.69
CA ILE A 19 -3.61 -14.55 19.77
C ILE A 19 -4.97 -13.90 20.02
N GLU A 20 -5.30 -13.69 21.28
CA GLU A 20 -6.48 -12.93 21.69
C GLU A 20 -6.05 -11.86 22.67
N GLY A 21 -6.71 -10.70 22.60
CA GLY A 21 -6.31 -9.61 23.45
C GLY A 21 -7.12 -8.35 23.29
N ILE A 22 -6.53 -7.27 23.78
CA ILE A 22 -7.09 -5.94 23.81
C ILE A 22 -6.23 -4.99 22.95
N PHE A 23 -6.89 -4.32 22.01
CA PHE A 23 -6.34 -3.26 21.18
C PHE A 23 -6.86 -1.91 21.68
N LEU A 24 -5.94 -0.99 21.96
CA LEU A 24 -6.26 0.37 22.39
C LEU A 24 -6.04 1.32 21.21
N TYR A 25 -7.10 1.99 20.80
CA TYR A 25 -7.02 3.04 19.79
C TYR A 25 -7.67 4.31 20.33
N ARG A 26 -6.86 5.37 20.45
CA ARG A 26 -7.21 6.56 21.21
C ARG A 26 -7.63 6.14 22.64
N SER A 27 -8.77 6.61 23.12
CA SER A 27 -9.33 6.27 24.43
C SER A 27 -10.36 5.14 24.39
N LYS A 28 -10.37 4.32 23.32
CA LYS A 28 -11.29 3.19 23.17
C LYS A 28 -10.56 1.86 23.22
N GLN A 29 -11.22 0.90 23.83
CA GLN A 29 -10.77 -0.47 23.97
C GLN A 29 -11.56 -1.37 23.03
N TYR A 30 -10.86 -2.24 22.32
CA TYR A 30 -11.45 -3.25 21.43
C TYR A 30 -10.86 -4.61 21.78
N ASP A 31 -11.70 -5.62 21.85
CA ASP A 31 -11.20 -7.00 21.87
C ASP A 31 -10.71 -7.34 20.46
N PHE A 32 -9.70 -8.20 20.35
CA PHE A 32 -9.23 -8.66 19.06
C PHE A 32 -8.81 -10.11 19.06
N ILE A 33 -8.86 -10.70 17.88
CA ILE A 33 -8.33 -12.03 17.57
C ILE A 33 -7.37 -11.86 16.40
N GLY A 34 -6.14 -12.33 16.55
CA GLY A 34 -5.17 -12.44 15.47
C GLY A 34 -4.84 -13.91 15.23
N GLN A 35 -4.77 -14.33 13.98
CA GLN A 35 -4.35 -15.69 13.64
C GLN A 35 -3.29 -15.63 12.55
N LYS A 36 -2.26 -16.45 12.69
CA LYS A 36 -1.31 -16.71 11.63
C LYS A 36 -1.28 -18.20 11.37
N LYS A 37 -1.39 -18.56 10.10
CA LYS A 37 -1.37 -19.93 9.61
C LYS A 37 -0.40 -20.02 8.44
N ILE A 38 0.54 -20.94 8.51
CA ILE A 38 1.48 -21.28 7.44
C ILE A 38 1.22 -22.75 7.11
N ASP A 39 0.85 -23.05 5.86
CA ASP A 39 0.69 -24.40 5.29
C ASP A 39 1.54 -24.47 4.02
N GLU A 40 2.62 -25.25 4.01
CA GLU A 40 3.52 -25.39 2.85
C GLU A 40 4.00 -24.03 2.31
N ASP A 41 3.53 -23.60 1.13
CA ASP A 41 3.82 -22.34 0.44
C ASP A 41 2.80 -21.22 0.73
N GLN A 42 1.74 -21.52 1.50
CA GLN A 42 0.69 -20.58 1.84
C GLN A 42 0.91 -19.98 3.23
N GLU A 43 0.92 -18.65 3.34
CA GLU A 43 0.81 -17.93 4.61
C GLU A 43 -0.49 -17.13 4.64
N VAL A 44 -1.22 -17.19 5.76
CA VAL A 44 -2.42 -16.39 6.03
C VAL A 44 -2.29 -15.73 7.39
N LEU A 45 -2.35 -14.42 7.41
CA LEU A 45 -2.49 -13.60 8.60
C LEU A 45 -3.90 -13.02 8.63
N THR A 46 -4.64 -13.23 9.71
CA THR A 46 -5.94 -12.61 9.96
C THR A 46 -5.87 -11.76 11.24
N PHE A 47 -6.55 -10.63 11.23
CA PHE A 47 -6.68 -9.77 12.38
C PHE A 47 -8.10 -9.22 12.42
N LYS A 48 -8.78 -9.40 13.56
CA LYS A 48 -10.17 -9.01 13.73
C LYS A 48 -10.34 -8.26 15.04
N THR A 49 -10.75 -7.00 14.96
CA THR A 49 -11.16 -6.21 16.14
C THR A 49 -12.67 -6.28 16.29
N ILE A 50 -13.14 -6.51 17.51
CA ILE A 50 -14.52 -6.87 17.81
C ILE A 50 -15.05 -5.89 18.87
N THR A 51 -16.15 -5.21 18.55
CA THR A 51 -16.96 -4.52 19.56
C THR A 51 -18.09 -5.43 20.03
N ASN A 52 -18.70 -6.18 19.10
CA ASN A 52 -19.62 -7.28 19.34
C ASN A 52 -19.75 -8.13 18.07
N SER A 53 -20.58 -9.18 18.08
CA SER A 53 -20.77 -10.10 16.95
C SER A 53 -21.25 -9.42 15.66
N SER A 54 -21.92 -8.27 15.76
CA SER A 54 -22.50 -7.53 14.65
C SER A 54 -21.70 -6.27 14.29
N ASN A 55 -20.62 -5.96 15.01
CA ASN A 55 -19.82 -4.76 14.83
C ASN A 55 -18.33 -5.09 14.98
N TYR A 56 -17.62 -5.22 13.85
CA TYR A 56 -16.21 -5.63 13.82
C TYR A 56 -15.49 -5.13 12.56
N VAL A 57 -14.17 -5.03 12.66
CA VAL A 57 -13.27 -4.83 11.52
C VAL A 57 -12.42 -6.09 11.39
N GLU A 58 -12.33 -6.63 10.18
CA GLU A 58 -11.54 -7.81 9.86
C GLU A 58 -10.60 -7.47 8.71
N SER A 59 -9.32 -7.79 8.87
CA SER A 59 -8.32 -7.73 7.81
C SER A 59 -7.64 -9.07 7.66
N SER A 60 -7.31 -9.44 6.43
CA SER A 60 -6.44 -10.58 6.17
C SER A 60 -5.42 -10.29 5.11
N PHE A 61 -4.26 -10.90 5.27
CA PHE A 61 -3.19 -10.96 4.30
C PHE A 61 -2.91 -12.43 4.01
N LYS A 62 -2.90 -12.80 2.74
CA LYS A 62 -2.59 -14.15 2.29
C LYS A 62 -1.48 -14.07 1.24
N THR A 63 -0.51 -14.96 1.32
CA THR A 63 0.45 -15.23 0.25
C THR A 63 0.38 -16.70 -0.13
N GLU A 64 0.56 -17.01 -1.40
CA GLU A 64 0.64 -18.38 -1.93
C GLU A 64 1.39 -18.31 -3.26
N ASN A 65 2.54 -18.96 -3.38
CA ASN A 65 3.45 -18.81 -4.52
C ASN A 65 3.73 -17.33 -4.86
N ASP A 66 3.49 -16.93 -6.10
CA ASP A 66 3.68 -15.57 -6.62
C ASP A 66 2.40 -14.69 -6.50
N GLU A 67 1.44 -15.13 -5.70
CA GLU A 67 0.21 -14.39 -5.41
C GLU A 67 0.22 -13.83 -3.98
N SER A 68 -0.18 -12.57 -3.86
CA SER A 68 -0.49 -11.92 -2.58
C SER A 68 -1.88 -11.32 -2.60
N LYS A 69 -2.67 -11.56 -1.56
CA LYS A 69 -4.03 -11.04 -1.41
C LYS A 69 -4.20 -10.34 -0.07
N TYR A 70 -4.64 -9.10 -0.14
CA TYR A 70 -5.03 -8.28 1.00
C TYR A 70 -6.54 -8.11 1.00
N TYR A 71 -7.13 -8.15 2.18
CA TYR A 71 -8.56 -8.01 2.39
C TYR A 71 -8.80 -7.18 3.64
N ILE A 72 -9.78 -6.28 3.57
CA ILE A 72 -10.33 -5.60 4.73
C ILE A 72 -11.85 -5.52 4.60
N LYS A 73 -12.55 -5.67 5.71
CA LYS A 73 -14.01 -5.59 5.79
C LYS A 73 -14.41 -4.95 7.10
N ILE A 74 -15.40 -4.07 7.01
CA ILE A 74 -16.04 -3.41 8.14
C ILE A 74 -17.50 -3.84 8.17
N VAL A 75 -17.92 -4.36 9.30
CA VAL A 75 -19.31 -4.78 9.56
C VAL A 75 -19.89 -3.90 10.66
N GLU A 76 -21.05 -3.32 10.38
CA GLU A 76 -21.85 -2.56 11.34
C GLU A 76 -23.28 -3.08 11.36
N ASN A 77 -23.85 -3.28 12.55
CA ASN A 77 -25.20 -3.82 12.74
C ASN A 77 -25.47 -5.14 11.98
N GLY A 78 -24.44 -5.94 11.72
CA GLY A 78 -24.51 -7.20 10.98
C GLY A 78 -24.46 -7.06 9.45
N SER A 79 -24.34 -5.85 8.92
CA SER A 79 -24.20 -5.55 7.50
C SER A 79 -22.78 -5.15 7.16
N ILE A 80 -22.27 -5.60 6.02
CA ILE A 80 -21.00 -5.12 5.47
C ILE A 80 -21.23 -3.69 4.99
N ILE A 81 -20.56 -2.72 5.60
CA ILE A 81 -20.63 -1.32 5.17
C ILE A 81 -19.47 -0.96 4.25
N SER A 82 -18.34 -1.66 4.38
CA SER A 82 -17.18 -1.46 3.54
C SER A 82 -16.40 -2.76 3.40
N GLN A 83 -15.87 -3.01 2.22
CA GLN A 83 -14.99 -4.13 1.93
C GLN A 83 -14.01 -3.73 0.84
N SER A 84 -12.74 -4.08 1.00
CA SER A 84 -11.73 -3.94 -0.05
C SER A 84 -10.91 -5.21 -0.18
N THR A 85 -10.52 -5.54 -1.41
CA THR A 85 -9.66 -6.67 -1.74
C THR A 85 -8.62 -6.19 -2.75
N ILE A 86 -7.35 -6.40 -2.45
CA ILE A 86 -6.25 -6.20 -3.38
C ILE A 86 -5.62 -7.56 -3.64
N LYS A 87 -5.54 -7.96 -4.90
CA LYS A 87 -4.82 -9.13 -5.37
C LYS A 87 -3.61 -8.66 -6.15
N ILE A 88 -2.45 -9.23 -5.91
CA ILE A 88 -1.21 -8.98 -6.64
C ILE A 88 -0.74 -10.35 -7.13
N GLU A 89 -0.52 -10.46 -8.44
CA GLU A 89 0.03 -11.64 -9.09
C GLU A 89 1.31 -11.20 -9.82
N GLU A 90 2.38 -11.97 -9.66
CA GLU A 90 3.63 -11.80 -10.40
C GLU A 90 3.88 -13.06 -11.22
N ASP A 91 4.05 -12.93 -12.53
CA ASP A 91 4.30 -14.07 -13.42
C ASP A 91 5.31 -13.66 -14.51
N ASP A 92 6.45 -14.35 -14.58
CA ASP A 92 7.53 -14.08 -15.52
C ASP A 92 7.95 -12.60 -15.63
N GLY A 93 7.95 -11.88 -14.49
CA GLY A 93 8.30 -10.45 -14.41
C GLY A 93 7.16 -9.49 -14.78
N ASN A 94 5.98 -9.99 -15.14
CA ASN A 94 4.77 -9.20 -15.32
C ASN A 94 4.03 -9.09 -13.98
N LYS A 95 3.63 -7.86 -13.63
CA LYS A 95 2.87 -7.60 -12.41
C LYS A 95 1.44 -7.20 -12.74
N LYS A 96 0.50 -7.97 -12.20
CA LYS A 96 -0.93 -7.69 -12.28
C LYS A 96 -1.48 -7.38 -10.89
N ILE A 97 -2.22 -6.29 -10.77
CA ILE A 97 -2.87 -5.89 -9.52
C ILE A 97 -4.37 -5.81 -9.78
N ALA A 98 -5.18 -6.49 -9.00
CA ALA A 98 -6.63 -6.35 -9.05
C ALA A 98 -7.15 -5.76 -7.74
N LEU A 99 -7.81 -4.61 -7.82
CA LEU A 99 -8.48 -3.96 -6.70
C LEU A 99 -9.98 -4.14 -6.85
N LYS A 100 -10.66 -4.55 -5.78
CA LYS A 100 -12.12 -4.52 -5.68
C LYS A 100 -12.51 -3.82 -4.40
N PHE A 101 -13.51 -2.96 -4.45
CA PHE A 101 -14.05 -2.33 -3.25
C PHE A 101 -15.57 -2.23 -3.29
N LEU A 102 -16.15 -2.15 -2.10
CA LEU A 102 -17.52 -1.84 -1.78
C LEU A 102 -17.47 -0.84 -0.63
N ASP A 103 -18.18 0.28 -0.73
CA ASP A 103 -18.34 1.27 0.33
C ASP A 103 -19.77 1.84 0.29
N GLY A 104 -20.62 1.38 1.21
CA GLY A 104 -22.06 1.62 1.14
C GLY A 104 -22.68 1.06 -0.15
N ASN A 105 -23.13 1.95 -1.02
CA ASN A 105 -23.68 1.61 -2.34
C ASN A 105 -22.65 1.75 -3.47
N ASN A 106 -21.48 2.30 -3.17
CA ASN A 106 -20.44 2.52 -4.16
C ASN A 106 -19.59 1.25 -4.28
N GLN A 107 -19.26 0.86 -5.50
CA GLN A 107 -18.40 -0.28 -5.76
C GLN A 107 -17.51 -0.02 -6.97
N GLY A 108 -16.39 -0.71 -7.00
CA GLY A 108 -15.54 -0.68 -8.17
C GLY A 108 -14.56 -1.83 -8.23
N GLN A 109 -14.17 -2.13 -9.45
CA GLN A 109 -13.15 -3.10 -9.78
C GLN A 109 -12.14 -2.42 -10.71
N TYR A 110 -10.87 -2.57 -10.38
CA TYR A 110 -9.76 -2.12 -11.20
C TYR A 110 -8.81 -3.28 -11.43
N GLU A 111 -8.29 -3.38 -12.64
CA GLU A 111 -7.20 -4.28 -13.00
C GLU A 111 -6.06 -3.44 -13.57
N PHE A 112 -4.89 -3.51 -12.92
CA PHE A 112 -3.68 -2.82 -13.31
C PHE A 112 -2.70 -3.83 -13.88
N THR A 113 -2.18 -3.57 -15.06
CA THR A 113 -1.16 -4.38 -15.71
C THR A 113 0.01 -3.47 -16.06
N TYR A 114 1.18 -3.78 -15.51
CA TYR A 114 2.42 -3.10 -15.85
C TYR A 114 3.10 -3.80 -17.02
N ASP A 115 3.48 -3.03 -18.04
CA ASP A 115 4.04 -3.54 -19.29
C ASP A 115 5.11 -2.59 -19.82
N GLN A 116 6.00 -3.10 -20.68
CA GLN A 116 7.00 -2.31 -21.38
C GLN A 116 6.74 -2.33 -22.89
N GLU A 117 6.26 -1.22 -23.44
CA GLU A 117 5.96 -1.05 -24.86
C GLU A 117 6.94 -0.05 -25.49
N ASP A 118 7.64 -0.43 -26.56
CA ASP A 118 8.59 0.44 -27.27
C ASP A 118 9.65 1.11 -26.37
N GLY A 119 10.09 0.39 -25.32
CA GLY A 119 11.05 0.89 -24.33
C GLY A 119 10.45 1.83 -23.28
N LYS A 120 9.14 2.05 -23.30
CA LYS A 120 8.40 2.90 -22.35
C LYS A 120 7.66 2.06 -21.33
N ASN A 121 7.64 2.54 -20.09
CA ASN A 121 6.90 1.92 -19.00
C ASN A 121 5.43 2.37 -19.10
N ILE A 122 4.54 1.41 -19.30
CA ILE A 122 3.11 1.63 -19.47
C ILE A 122 2.36 0.92 -18.34
N LEU A 123 1.47 1.66 -17.66
CA LEU A 123 0.48 1.08 -16.78
C LEU A 123 -0.88 1.09 -17.50
N LYS A 124 -1.39 -0.08 -17.82
CA LYS A 124 -2.75 -0.28 -18.36
C LYS A 124 -3.69 -0.50 -17.18
N ILE A 125 -4.83 0.18 -17.18
CA ILE A 125 -5.84 0.08 -16.13
C ILE A 125 -7.18 -0.22 -16.81
N GLU A 126 -7.83 -1.32 -16.46
CA GLU A 126 -9.23 -1.55 -16.79
C GLU A 126 -10.08 -1.29 -15.55
N TYR A 127 -11.20 -0.58 -15.71
CA TYR A 127 -12.05 -0.24 -14.58
C TYR A 127 -13.53 -0.46 -14.88
N GLN A 128 -14.27 -0.80 -13.83
CA GLN A 128 -15.72 -0.81 -13.81
C GLN A 128 -16.17 -0.32 -12.44
N THR A 129 -17.01 0.70 -12.40
CA THR A 129 -17.44 1.36 -11.18
C THR A 129 -18.93 1.63 -11.19
N LEU A 130 -19.51 1.66 -9.99
CA LEU A 130 -20.83 2.21 -9.71
C LEU A 130 -20.63 3.18 -8.54
N ILE A 131 -20.60 4.47 -8.82
CA ILE A 131 -20.37 5.53 -7.84
C ILE A 131 -21.55 6.49 -7.87
N ASP A 132 -22.22 6.69 -6.74
CA ASP A 132 -23.37 7.57 -6.60
C ASP A 132 -24.51 7.27 -7.63
N ASN A 133 -24.72 5.98 -7.89
CA ASN A 133 -25.63 5.42 -8.92
C ASN A 133 -25.27 5.74 -10.38
N VAL A 134 -24.03 6.14 -10.64
CA VAL A 134 -23.48 6.28 -11.99
C VAL A 134 -22.59 5.08 -12.28
N GLU A 135 -22.97 4.30 -13.29
CA GLU A 135 -22.12 3.24 -13.83
C GLU A 135 -21.13 3.86 -14.83
N ASP A 136 -19.86 3.49 -14.69
CA ASP A 136 -18.81 3.88 -15.62
C ASP A 136 -17.80 2.73 -15.76
N SER A 137 -17.31 2.51 -16.97
CA SER A 137 -16.31 1.52 -17.28
C SER A 137 -15.45 1.95 -18.45
N GLY A 138 -14.24 1.43 -18.50
CA GLY A 138 -13.33 1.73 -19.59
C GLY A 138 -11.91 1.33 -19.28
N LYS A 139 -11.01 1.94 -20.04
CA LYS A 139 -9.57 1.68 -19.96
C LYS A 139 -8.82 2.98 -19.76
N MET A 140 -7.73 2.93 -19.02
CA MET A 140 -6.76 4.00 -18.93
C MET A 140 -5.38 3.48 -19.29
N LYS A 141 -4.60 4.31 -19.96
CA LYS A 141 -3.19 4.07 -20.25
C LYS A 141 -2.37 5.18 -19.62
N VAL A 142 -1.49 4.84 -18.69
CA VAL A 142 -0.56 5.78 -18.08
C VAL A 142 0.83 5.54 -18.65
N GLU A 143 1.36 6.51 -19.39
CA GLU A 143 2.74 6.51 -19.84
C GLU A 143 3.62 7.19 -18.78
N ILE A 144 4.62 6.46 -18.28
CA ILE A 144 5.55 6.94 -17.27
C ILE A 144 6.85 7.36 -17.95
N LYS A 145 7.17 8.67 -17.92
CA LYS A 145 8.40 9.23 -18.49
C LYS A 145 9.28 9.77 -17.37
N THR A 146 10.53 9.32 -17.29
CA THR A 146 11.53 9.91 -16.41
C THR A 146 12.45 10.81 -17.22
N ASP A 147 12.55 12.08 -16.83
CA ASP A 147 13.52 13.02 -17.40
C ASP A 147 14.93 12.62 -16.94
N ALA A 148 15.82 12.31 -17.89
CA ALA A 148 17.16 11.81 -17.60
C ALA A 148 18.12 12.87 -17.03
N LEU A 149 17.82 14.16 -17.16
CA LEU A 149 18.64 15.26 -16.66
C LEU A 149 18.22 15.68 -15.25
N THR A 150 16.92 15.65 -14.95
CA THR A 150 16.37 16.11 -13.67
C THR A 150 15.94 14.98 -12.73
N GLY A 151 15.76 13.76 -13.24
CA GLY A 151 15.19 12.64 -12.50
C GLY A 151 13.69 12.75 -12.23
N PHE A 152 13.00 13.75 -12.81
CA PHE A 152 11.57 13.93 -12.58
C PHE A 152 10.71 12.93 -13.35
N THR A 153 9.71 12.37 -12.69
CA THR A 153 8.73 11.46 -13.31
C THR A 153 7.48 12.22 -13.74
N ILE A 154 7.24 12.22 -15.04
CA ILE A 154 6.05 12.76 -15.71
C ILE A 154 5.11 11.59 -16.02
N TYR A 155 3.83 11.80 -15.76
CA TYR A 155 2.75 10.85 -16.03
C TYR A 155 1.85 11.48 -17.07
N GLN A 156 1.63 10.77 -18.17
CA GLN A 156 0.63 11.13 -19.19
C GLN A 156 -0.48 10.09 -19.12
N ILE A 157 -1.72 10.54 -18.91
CA ILE A 157 -2.86 9.66 -18.66
C ILE A 157 -3.81 9.80 -19.85
N LEU A 158 -4.02 8.72 -20.58
CA LEU A 158 -5.05 8.60 -21.61
C LEU A 158 -6.20 7.78 -21.04
N VAL A 159 -7.42 8.31 -21.15
CA VAL A 159 -8.64 7.66 -20.66
C VAL A 159 -9.54 7.37 -21.85
N GLN A 160 -10.01 6.14 -21.94
CA GLN A 160 -10.94 5.67 -22.95
C GLN A 160 -12.13 4.99 -22.26
N PRO A 161 -13.20 5.75 -21.95
CA PRO A 161 -14.45 5.18 -21.47
C PRO A 161 -15.08 4.26 -22.53
N ASP A 162 -15.88 3.29 -22.13
CA ASP A 162 -16.52 2.37 -23.08
C ASP A 162 -17.58 3.07 -23.96
N ASP A 163 -18.21 4.13 -23.44
CA ASP A 163 -19.31 4.87 -24.08
C ASP A 163 -18.92 6.29 -24.56
N ASP A 164 -17.63 6.65 -24.58
CA ASP A 164 -17.14 7.98 -24.97
C ASP A 164 -15.84 7.92 -25.78
N ASP A 165 -15.43 9.06 -26.35
CA ASP A 165 -14.18 9.20 -27.08
C ASP A 165 -12.96 9.21 -26.13
N GLU A 166 -11.81 8.72 -26.62
CA GLU A 166 -10.54 8.79 -25.89
C GLU A 166 -10.14 10.25 -25.65
N TYR A 167 -9.72 10.55 -24.41
CA TYR A 167 -9.24 11.88 -24.03
C TYR A 167 -7.97 11.80 -23.17
N GLU A 168 -7.17 12.86 -23.23
CA GLU A 168 -6.02 13.03 -22.36
C GLU A 168 -6.45 13.71 -21.06
N TYR A 169 -6.12 13.09 -19.93
CA TYR A 169 -6.39 13.64 -18.62
C TYR A 169 -5.19 14.44 -18.13
N GLU A 170 -5.35 15.75 -18.06
CA GLU A 170 -4.41 16.66 -17.42
C GLU A 170 -4.91 17.05 -16.02
N SER A 171 -4.10 16.75 -15.01
CA SER A 171 -4.28 17.34 -13.67
C SER A 171 -3.14 18.31 -13.43
N ASP A 172 -3.47 19.59 -13.23
CA ASP A 172 -2.51 20.61 -12.84
C ASP A 172 -1.81 20.18 -11.54
N ARG A 173 -0.60 19.61 -11.65
CA ARG A 173 0.24 19.35 -10.49
C ARG A 173 0.66 20.70 -9.91
N ARG A 174 -0.06 21.16 -8.89
CA ARG A 174 0.51 22.10 -7.92
C ARG A 174 1.60 21.34 -7.17
N VAL A 175 2.81 21.39 -7.73
CA VAL A 175 4.01 21.10 -6.96
C VAL A 175 4.13 22.28 -6.00
N ASP A 176 3.58 22.14 -4.80
CA ASP A 176 3.88 23.05 -3.70
C ASP A 176 5.39 22.90 -3.45
N LYS A 177 6.17 23.81 -4.03
CA LYS A 177 7.59 24.00 -3.74
C LYS A 177 7.71 24.67 -2.36
N ASP A 178 7.28 23.99 -1.31
CA ASP A 178 7.48 24.41 0.07
C ASP A 178 8.37 23.37 0.76
N ASP A 179 9.67 23.45 0.51
CA ASP A 179 10.74 23.17 1.49
C ASP A 179 12.12 23.41 0.83
N GLU A 180 12.42 24.67 0.49
CA GLU A 180 13.79 25.16 0.56
C GLU A 180 13.96 25.76 1.96
N ARG A 181 14.25 24.90 2.94
CA ARG A 181 14.81 25.35 4.21
C ARG A 181 16.31 25.49 4.04
N ASP A 182 16.74 26.75 4.00
CA ASP A 182 18.08 27.20 4.32
C ASP A 182 18.62 26.44 5.54
N ASP A 183 19.74 25.73 5.37
CA ASP A 183 20.71 25.45 6.43
C ASP A 183 21.98 24.91 5.75
N ASP A 184 22.97 25.78 5.54
CA ASP A 184 24.36 25.33 5.56
C ASP A 184 25.19 26.36 6.36
N ASP A 185 25.20 26.08 7.66
CA ASP A 185 26.05 26.70 8.67
C ASP A 185 27.52 26.47 8.31
N ASN A 186 28.20 27.59 8.10
CA ASN A 186 29.63 27.67 7.94
C ASN A 186 30.33 27.39 9.28
N HIS A 187 30.95 26.22 9.42
CA HIS A 187 32.02 26.00 10.38
C HIS A 187 33.12 25.09 9.80
N GLU A 188 34.08 25.73 9.13
CA GLU A 188 35.42 25.18 8.97
C GLU A 188 36.07 24.99 10.35
N THR A 189 36.35 23.74 10.70
CA THR A 189 37.45 23.41 11.59
C THR A 189 38.15 22.21 10.98
N ASP A 190 39.28 22.45 10.31
CA ASP A 190 40.30 21.44 10.13
C ASP A 190 41.66 22.03 10.50
N GLU A 191 42.36 21.20 11.26
CA GLU A 191 43.60 21.43 11.99
C GLU A 191 44.79 21.56 11.04
N GLU A 192 45.68 22.52 11.28
CA GLU A 192 47.08 22.36 10.86
C GLU A 192 48.01 22.63 12.06
N ASP A 193 48.78 21.58 12.34
CA ASP A 193 49.82 21.42 13.34
C ASP A 193 51.18 21.93 12.79
N HIS A 194 52.17 22.06 13.68
CA HIS A 194 53.58 22.54 13.48
C HIS A 194 53.79 24.07 13.67
N GLU A 195 54.79 24.58 14.40
CA GLU A 195 56.17 24.11 14.65
C GLU A 195 56.70 24.43 16.07
N ASP A 196 57.66 23.58 16.49
CA ASP A 196 58.61 23.74 17.60
C ASP A 196 59.46 25.03 17.55
N GLN A 197 59.80 25.58 18.72
CA GLN A 197 61.12 26.11 19.17
C GLN A 197 60.91 26.99 20.42
N GLU A 198 61.35 26.55 21.60
CA GLU A 198 62.70 26.66 22.20
C GLU A 198 62.82 27.87 23.16
N ASP A 199 63.52 27.56 24.25
CA ASP A 199 64.20 28.40 25.24
C ASP A 199 63.38 29.17 26.28
N GLU A 200 63.45 28.81 27.57
CA GLU A 200 64.54 28.94 28.56
C GLU A 200 64.49 30.26 29.36
N GLU A 201 64.73 30.08 30.66
CA GLU A 201 65.14 31.05 31.68
C GLU A 201 64.10 31.76 32.59
N ASP A 202 64.25 31.36 33.87
CA ASP A 202 64.04 32.01 35.17
C ASP A 202 62.64 32.37 35.71
#